data_AF-A0A8H6WKG7-F1
#
_entry.id   AF-A0A8H6WKG7-F1
#
_cell.length_a   1.000
_cell.length_b   1.000
_cell.length_c   1.000
_cell.angle_alpha   90.00
_cell.angle_beta   90.00
_cell.angle_gamma   90.00
#
_symmetry.space_group_name_H-M   'P 1'
#
loop_
_entity.id
_entity.type
_entity.pdbx_description
1 polymer ?
#
loop_
_entity_poly.entity_id
_entity_poly.type
_entity_poly.pdbx_seq_one_letter_code
_entity_poly.pdbx_strand_id
1 'polypeptide(L)'
;MMRLSLADLLTDAVGELQSFYGTGSSLPMDQFMAWMEKYPAQLVTLAIQVAWTAAVQSSLESRTAPDAALQTVTQALDLLADIVLQELIPVTRRKCEHLITELVHQRESLEH
;
A
#
# COMPACT_ATOMS: atom_id res chain seq x y z
N MET A 1 8.38 -25.21 2.21
CA MET A 1 8.61 -24.49 3.47
C MET A 1 8.59 -22.99 3.27
N MET A 2 9.59 -22.35 2.63
CA MET A 2 9.61 -20.88 2.44
C MET A 2 8.44 -20.34 1.59
N ARG A 3 8.08 -21.01 0.48
CA ARG A 3 6.95 -20.58 -0.37
C ARG A 3 5.59 -20.67 0.31
N LEU A 4 5.38 -21.69 1.16
CA LEU A 4 4.12 -21.81 1.93
C LEU A 4 4.02 -20.67 2.95
N SER A 5 5.10 -20.43 3.70
CA SER A 5 5.15 -19.34 4.68
C SER A 5 4.96 -17.96 4.07
N LEU A 6 5.46 -17.70 2.86
CA LEU A 6 5.23 -16.42 2.17
C LEU A 6 3.79 -16.26 1.68
N ALA A 7 3.12 -17.34 1.28
CA ALA A 7 1.72 -17.29 0.86
C ALA A 7 0.80 -16.99 2.06
N ASP A 8 1.06 -17.63 3.20
CA ASP A 8 0.34 -17.37 4.45
C ASP A 8 0.56 -15.92 4.90
N LEU A 9 1.81 -15.47 4.95
CA LEU A 9 2.15 -14.09 5.32
C LEU A 9 1.58 -13.04 4.35
N LEU A 10 1.49 -13.34 3.05
CA LEU A 10 0.86 -12.44 2.09
C LEU A 10 -0.65 -12.34 2.34
N THR A 11 -1.29 -13.47 2.64
CA THR A 11 -2.72 -13.52 2.97
C THR A 11 -3.00 -12.66 4.20
N ASP A 12 -2.18 -12.80 5.24
CA ASP A 12 -2.28 -11.99 6.46
C ASP A 12 -2.02 -10.50 6.17
N ALA A 13 -0.98 -10.19 5.37
CA ALA A 13 -0.64 -8.81 5.00
C ALA A 13 -1.79 -8.12 4.25
N VAL A 14 -2.41 -8.81 3.29
CA VAL A 14 -3.56 -8.31 2.53
C VAL A 14 -4.78 -8.12 3.44
N GLY A 15 -5.10 -9.12 4.26
CA GLY A 15 -6.25 -9.05 5.16
C GLY A 15 -6.14 -7.91 6.17
N GLU A 16 -4.95 -7.69 6.74
CA GLU A 16 -4.71 -6.58 7.65
C GLU A 16 -4.76 -5.23 6.93
N LEU A 17 -4.16 -5.12 5.74
CA LEU A 17 -4.14 -3.89 4.95
C LEU A 17 -5.57 -3.42 4.61
N GLN A 18 -6.46 -4.35 4.22
CA GLN A 18 -7.86 -4.05 3.88
C GLN A 18 -8.66 -3.42 5.03
N SER A 19 -8.22 -3.58 6.28
CA SER A 19 -8.92 -3.01 7.44
C SER A 19 -8.75 -1.51 7.60
N PHE A 20 -7.72 -0.91 6.98
CA PHE A 20 -7.37 0.50 7.17
C PHE A 20 -6.94 1.24 5.89
N TYR A 21 -6.65 0.52 4.80
CA TYR A 21 -6.22 1.10 3.53
C TYR A 21 -7.36 1.10 2.51
N GLY A 22 -7.62 2.26 1.90
CA GLY A 22 -8.69 2.39 0.89
C GLY A 22 -10.11 2.31 1.45
N THR A 23 -10.30 2.51 2.75
CA THR A 23 -11.60 2.48 3.44
C THR A 23 -12.41 3.78 3.28
N GLY A 24 -11.87 4.78 2.57
CA GLY A 24 -12.45 6.12 2.46
C GLY A 24 -12.22 7.02 3.67
N SER A 25 -11.56 6.53 4.74
CA SER A 25 -11.18 7.30 5.92
C SER A 25 -9.71 7.75 5.87
N SER A 26 -9.27 8.52 6.87
CA SER A 26 -7.86 8.87 7.04
C SER A 26 -7.00 7.63 7.26
N LEU A 27 -5.91 7.47 6.52
CA LEU A 27 -4.91 6.41 6.72
C LEU A 27 -4.09 6.69 8.00
N PRO A 28 -4.17 5.89 9.08
CA PRO A 28 -3.47 6.18 10.32
C PRO A 28 -1.97 5.86 10.23
N MET A 29 -1.11 6.84 10.52
CA MET A 29 0.36 6.69 10.46
C MET A 29 0.88 5.50 11.25
N ASP A 30 0.51 5.43 12.54
CA ASP A 30 1.01 4.39 13.45
C ASP A 30 0.63 2.98 12.99
N GLN A 31 -0.61 2.83 12.49
CA GLN A 31 -1.11 1.55 11.99
C GLN A 31 -0.39 1.14 10.70
N PHE A 32 -0.20 2.08 9.77
CA PHE A 32 0.51 1.83 8.52
C PHE A 32 1.98 1.48 8.75
N MET A 33 2.65 2.19 9.67
CA MET A 33 4.03 1.93 10.07
C MET A 33 4.17 0.55 10.72
N ALA A 34 3.32 0.23 11.69
CA ALA A 34 3.36 -1.07 12.36
C ALA A 34 3.14 -2.23 11.37
N TRP A 35 2.20 -2.07 10.44
CA TRP A 35 1.96 -3.05 9.37
C TRP A 35 3.18 -3.19 8.44
N MET A 36 3.75 -2.06 8.01
CA MET A 36 4.92 -2.05 7.11
C MET A 36 6.15 -2.71 7.76
N GLU A 37 6.36 -2.51 9.06
CA GLU A 37 7.46 -3.12 9.79
C GLU A 37 7.27 -4.62 10.01
N LYS A 38 6.03 -5.05 10.26
CA LYS A 38 5.65 -6.44 10.49
C LYS A 38 5.94 -7.36 9.29
N TYR A 39 5.71 -6.90 8.06
CA TYR A 39 5.85 -7.74 6.87
C TYR A 39 7.14 -7.48 6.08
N PRO A 40 7.74 -8.48 5.41
CA PRO A 40 8.87 -8.28 4.50
C PRO A 40 8.54 -7.30 3.37
N ALA A 41 9.54 -6.55 2.89
CA ALA A 41 9.36 -5.52 1.86
C ALA A 41 8.61 -6.03 0.61
N GLN A 42 8.95 -7.24 0.15
CA GLN A 42 8.30 -7.85 -1.01
C GLN A 42 6.80 -8.10 -0.79
N LEU A 43 6.41 -8.53 0.41
CA LEU A 43 5.00 -8.80 0.73
C LEU A 43 4.22 -7.50 0.93
N VAL A 44 4.86 -6.48 1.50
CA VAL A 44 4.29 -5.13 1.61
C VAL A 44 3.98 -4.56 0.23
N THR A 45 4.92 -4.61 -0.71
CA THR A 45 4.69 -4.17 -2.10
C THR A 45 3.58 -4.98 -2.77
N LEU A 46 3.60 -6.31 -2.66
CA LEU A 46 2.57 -7.17 -3.24
C LEU A 46 1.18 -6.90 -2.66
N ALA A 47 1.06 -6.70 -1.35
CA ALA A 47 -0.21 -6.40 -0.71
C ALA A 47 -0.81 -5.06 -1.19
N ILE A 48 0.03 -4.03 -1.35
CA ILE A 48 -0.37 -2.74 -1.92
C ILE A 48 -0.84 -2.90 -3.37
N GLN A 49 -0.11 -3.68 -4.18
CA GLN A 49 -0.50 -3.98 -5.57
C GLN A 49 -1.85 -4.71 -5.64
N VAL A 50 -2.08 -5.68 -4.75
CA VAL A 50 -3.36 -6.39 -4.65
C VAL A 50 -4.49 -5.42 -4.28
N ALA A 51 -4.29 -4.56 -3.27
CA ALA A 51 -5.30 -3.59 -2.86
C ALA A 51 -5.63 -2.59 -3.99
N TRP A 52 -4.61 -2.05 -4.66
CA TRP A 52 -4.79 -1.12 -5.77
C TRP A 52 -5.50 -1.76 -6.97
N THR A 53 -5.03 -2.93 -7.42
CA THR A 53 -5.66 -3.63 -8.56
C THR A 53 -7.11 -3.99 -8.28
N ALA A 54 -7.45 -4.42 -7.06
CA ALA A 54 -8.83 -4.69 -6.66
C ALA A 54 -9.69 -3.43 -6.68
N ALA A 55 -9.19 -2.30 -6.17
CA ALA A 55 -9.91 -1.03 -6.18
C ALA A 55 -10.16 -0.52 -7.61
N VAL A 56 -9.14 -0.58 -8.48
CA VAL A 56 -9.27 -0.20 -9.90
C VAL A 56 -10.25 -1.12 -10.62
N GLN A 57 -10.13 -2.44 -10.42
CA GLN A 57 -11.06 -3.41 -11.01
C GLN A 57 -12.51 -3.12 -10.60
N SER A 58 -12.76 -2.83 -9.32
CA SER A 58 -14.09 -2.49 -8.82
C SER A 58 -14.68 -1.25 -9.52
N SER A 59 -13.86 -0.23 -9.77
CA SER A 59 -14.29 0.96 -10.54
C SER A 59 -14.60 0.62 -11.99
N LEU A 60 -13.74 -0.17 -12.65
CA LEU A 60 -13.95 -0.59 -14.03
C LEU A 60 -15.22 -1.43 -14.20
N GLU A 61 -15.48 -2.37 -13.29
CA GLU A 61 -16.71 -3.18 -13.26
C GLU A 61 -17.95 -2.31 -13.06
N SER A 62 -17.83 -1.26 -12.23
CA SER A 62 -18.88 -0.27 -11.99
C SER A 62 -19.01 0.78 -13.11
N ARG A 63 -18.13 0.73 -14.12
CA ARG A 63 -18.02 1.73 -15.20
C ARG A 63 -17.84 3.16 -14.70
N THR A 64 -17.11 3.31 -13.60
CA THR A 64 -16.74 4.60 -13.00
C THR A 64 -15.24 4.85 -13.13
N ALA A 65 -14.84 6.12 -12.99
CA ALA A 65 -13.44 6.45 -12.87
C ALA A 65 -12.83 5.83 -11.59
N PRO A 66 -11.54 5.45 -11.60
CA PRO A 66 -10.84 4.89 -10.45
C PRO A 66 -10.45 5.95 -9.39
N ASP A 67 -11.31 6.95 -9.16
CA ASP A 67 -11.02 8.09 -8.28
C ASP A 67 -10.72 7.67 -6.84
N ALA A 68 -11.41 6.64 -6.33
CA ALA A 68 -11.17 6.09 -5.01
C ALA A 68 -9.76 5.47 -4.88
N ALA A 69 -9.30 4.77 -5.92
CA ALA A 69 -7.95 4.22 -5.96
C ALA A 69 -6.91 5.35 -6.03
N LEU A 70 -7.15 6.37 -6.87
CA LEU A 70 -6.28 7.54 -6.99
C LEU A 70 -6.17 8.32 -5.67
N GLN A 71 -7.30 8.54 -5.00
CA GLN A 71 -7.34 9.21 -3.69
C GLN A 71 -6.55 8.44 -2.64
N THR A 72 -6.72 7.11 -2.60
CA THR A 72 -6.02 6.23 -1.65
C THR A 72 -4.51 6.26 -1.89
N VAL A 73 -4.06 6.17 -3.15
CA VAL A 73 -2.65 6.25 -3.53
C VAL A 73 -2.06 7.61 -3.13
N THR A 74 -2.79 8.70 -3.38
CA THR A 74 -2.34 10.07 -3.05
C THR A 74 -2.19 10.24 -1.55
N GLN A 75 -3.18 9.81 -0.77
CA GLN A 75 -3.11 9.84 0.70
C GLN A 75 -1.94 9.03 1.25
N ALA A 76 -1.66 7.86 0.65
CA ALA A 76 -0.53 7.03 1.06
C ALA A 76 0.82 7.68 0.73
N LEU A 77 0.93 8.36 -0.41
CA LEU A 77 2.12 9.12 -0.79
C LEU A 77 2.37 10.30 0.17
N ASP A 78 1.33 11.06 0.51
CA ASP A 78 1.43 12.16 1.47
C ASP A 78 1.91 11.65 2.84
N LEU A 79 1.33 10.54 3.31
CA LEU A 79 1.73 9.92 4.56
C LEU A 79 3.18 9.42 4.53
N LEU A 80 3.61 8.79 3.43
CA LEU A 80 4.97 8.33 3.26
C LEU A 80 5.97 9.49 3.21
N ALA A 81 5.59 10.63 2.62
CA ALA A 81 6.40 11.84 2.61
C ALA A 81 6.65 12.35 4.05
N ASP A 82 5.64 12.30 4.92
CA ASP A 82 5.80 12.65 6.33
C ASP A 82 6.65 11.63 7.10
N ILE A 83 6.48 10.33 6.82
CA ILE A 83 7.24 9.24 7.47
C ILE A 83 8.74 9.35 7.17
N VAL A 84 9.13 9.62 5.92
CA VAL A 84 10.56 9.64 5.53
C VAL A 84 11.36 10.80 6.15
N LEU A 85 10.67 11.85 6.62
CA LEU A 85 11.25 12.97 7.37
C LEU A 85 11.61 12.59 8.81
N GLN A 86 11.07 11.50 9.34
CA GLN A 86 11.37 11.01 10.68
C GLN A 86 12.66 10.18 10.71
N GLU A 87 13.15 9.91 11.93
CA GLU A 87 14.26 8.99 12.13
C GLU A 87 13.78 7.54 11.95
N LEU A 88 14.18 6.92 10.84
CA LEU A 88 13.82 5.56 10.48
C LEU A 88 15.04 4.65 10.55
N ILE A 89 14.84 3.42 11.00
CA ILE A 89 15.86 2.38 10.84
C ILE A 89 16.12 2.11 9.35
N PRO A 90 17.34 1.70 8.94
CA PRO A 90 17.71 1.60 7.52
C PRO A 90 16.85 0.66 6.68
N VAL A 91 16.21 -0.34 7.29
CA VAL A 91 15.31 -1.28 6.58
C VAL A 91 13.94 -0.65 6.33
N THR A 92 13.38 0.08 7.29
CA THR A 92 12.09 0.78 7.16
C THR A 92 12.21 1.90 6.13
N ARG A 93 13.30 2.68 6.16
CA ARG A 93 13.56 3.72 5.14
C ARG A 93 13.54 3.16 3.72
N ARG A 94 14.22 2.03 3.47
CA ARG A 94 14.22 1.36 2.17
C ARG A 94 12.83 0.85 1.76
N LYS A 95 12.03 0.36 2.71
CA LYS A 95 10.62 -0.01 2.44
C LYS A 95 9.81 1.20 2.01
N CYS A 96 9.92 2.32 2.71
CA CYS A 96 9.24 3.56 2.34
C CYS A 96 9.64 4.03 0.93
N GLU A 97 10.94 4.06 0.62
CA GLU A 97 11.45 4.46 -0.71
C GLU A 97 10.91 3.57 -1.84
N HIS A 98 10.89 2.26 -1.64
CA HIS A 98 10.29 1.33 -2.60
C HIS A 98 8.78 1.54 -2.76
N LEU A 99 8.05 1.74 -1.66
CA LEU A 99 6.61 2.01 -1.72
C LEU A 99 6.30 3.33 -2.40
N ILE A 100 7.09 4.39 -2.16
CA ILE A 100 6.91 5.67 -2.85
C ILE A 100 7.06 5.46 -4.36
N THR A 101 8.09 4.71 -4.79
CA THR A 101 8.31 4.42 -6.22
C THR A 101 7.12 3.67 -6.82
N GLU A 102 6.62 2.65 -6.14
CA GLU A 102 5.46 1.86 -6.57
C GLU A 102 4.18 2.71 -6.64
N LEU A 103 3.89 3.51 -5.61
CA LEU A 103 2.69 4.33 -5.54
C LEU A 103 2.70 5.48 -6.55
N VAL A 104 3.87 6.06 -6.85
CA VAL A 104 4.01 7.04 -7.95
C VAL A 104 3.67 6.38 -9.28
N HIS A 105 4.19 5.17 -9.54
CA HIS A 105 3.86 4.43 -10.75
C HIS A 105 2.36 4.12 -10.86
N GLN A 106 1.73 3.70 -9.75
CA GLN A 106 0.29 3.44 -9.70
C GLN A 106 -0.54 4.70 -9.97
N ARG A 107 -0.15 5.85 -9.40
CA ARG A 107 -0.80 7.14 -9.66
C ARG A 107 -0.69 7.54 -11.13
N GLU A 108 0.52 7.51 -11.69
CA GLU A 108 0.78 7.85 -13.09
C GLU A 108 -0.04 6.97 -14.05
N SER A 109 -0.22 5.69 -13.71
CA SER A 109 -1.03 4.75 -14.49
C SER A 109 -2.53 5.06 -14.47
N LEU A 110 -3.03 5.86 -13.52
CA LEU A 110 -4.43 6.31 -13.46
C LEU A 110 -4.63 7.69 -14.10
N GLU A 111 -3.58 8.49 -14.21
CA GLU A 111 -3.63 9.85 -14.76
C GLU A 111 -3.42 9.91 -16.29
N HIS A 112 -2.89 8.83 -16.88
CA HIS A 112 -2.65 8.66 -18.32
C HIS A 112 -3.68 7.74 -18.99
#